data_AF-Q26315-F1
#
_entry.id   AF-Q26315-F1
#
_cell.length_a   1.000
_cell.length_b   1.000
_cell.length_c   1.000
_cell.angle_alpha   90.00
_cell.angle_beta   90.00
_cell.angle_gamma   90.00
#
_symmetry.space_group_name_H-M   'P 1'
#
loop_
_entity.id
_entity.type
_entity.pdbx_description
1 polymer ?
#
loop_
_entity_poly.entity_id
_entity_poly.type
_entity_poly.pdbx_seq_one_letter_code
_entity_poly.pdbx_strand_id
1 'polypeptide(L)' 'CLVCGDRASGYHYNALTCEGCKGFFRRSVTKSAVYCCKFGRACEMDMY' A
#
# COMPACT_ATOMS: atom_id res chain seq x y z
N CYS A 1 4.36 4.93 7.96
CA CYS A 1 3.77 3.84 7.15
C CYS A 1 4.94 3.17 6.49
N LEU A 2 5.18 1.89 6.74
CA LEU A 2 6.35 1.20 6.19
C LEU A 2 6.30 1.05 4.66
N VAL A 3 5.15 1.37 4.03
CA VAL A 3 4.95 1.27 2.58
C VAL A 3 5.20 2.59 1.86
N CYS A 4 4.62 3.70 2.33
CA CYS A 4 4.66 5.00 1.65
C CYS A 4 5.30 6.13 2.47
N GLY A 5 5.78 5.86 3.68
CA GLY A 5 6.37 6.89 4.56
C GLY A 5 5.35 7.74 5.36
N ASP A 6 4.09 7.84 4.93
CA ASP A 6 3.04 8.63 5.61
C ASP A 6 2.77 8.25 7.09
N ARG A 7 2.12 9.10 7.88
CA ARG A 7 1.81 8.86 9.30
C ARG A 7 0.99 7.58 9.47
N ALA A 8 1.57 6.58 10.14
CA ALA A 8 0.88 5.32 10.39
C ALA A 8 -0.24 5.49 11.41
N SER A 9 -1.38 4.84 11.19
CA SER A 9 -2.49 4.81 12.16
C SER A 9 -2.37 3.65 13.15
N GLY A 10 -1.56 2.64 12.82
CA GLY A 10 -1.32 1.48 13.68
C GLY A 10 -0.85 0.27 12.88
N TYR A 11 -0.90 -0.90 13.51
CA TYR A 11 -0.63 -2.18 12.85
C TYR A 11 -1.86 -2.65 12.10
N HIS A 12 -1.74 -2.83 10.78
CA HIS A 12 -2.74 -3.48 9.95
C HIS A 12 -2.08 -4.64 9.20
N TYR A 13 -2.70 -5.82 9.24
CA TYR A 13 -2.17 -7.02 8.57
C TYR A 13 -0.69 -7.31 8.95
N ASN A 14 -0.36 -7.18 10.24
CA ASN A 14 0.99 -7.37 10.79
C ASN A 14 2.06 -6.37 10.32
N ALA A 15 1.66 -5.24 9.71
CA ALA A 15 2.58 -4.18 9.29
C ALA A 15 2.10 -2.80 9.76
N LEU A 16 3.05 -1.94 10.19
CA LEU A 16 2.74 -0.56 10.58
C LEU A 16 2.42 0.29 9.34
N THR A 17 1.15 0.59 9.11
CA THR A 17 0.67 1.23 7.87
C THR A 17 -0.29 2.40 8.13
N CYS A 18 -0.49 3.26 7.14
CA CYS A 18 -1.53 4.29 7.16
C CYS A 18 -2.88 3.73 6.66
N GLU A 19 -3.97 4.46 6.87
CA GLU A 19 -5.31 4.05 6.41
C GLU A 19 -5.40 3.89 4.89
N GLY A 20 -4.61 4.66 4.13
CA GLY A 20 -4.54 4.56 2.67
C GLY A 20 -4.00 3.21 2.21
N CYS A 21 -2.80 2.82 2.68
CA CYS A 21 -2.16 1.55 2.33
C CYS A 21 -2.98 0.35 2.84
N LYS A 22 -3.52 0.43 4.07
CA LYS A 22 -4.45 -0.56 4.61
C LYS A 22 -5.65 -0.78 3.68
N GLY A 23 -6.31 0.30 3.28
CA GLY A 23 -7.48 0.25 2.40
C GLY A 23 -7.14 -0.26 1.01
N PHE A 24 -5.99 0.14 0.46
CA PHE A 24 -5.50 -0.37 -0.82
C PHE A 24 -5.32 -1.88 -0.75
N PHE A 25 -4.53 -2.38 0.20
CA PHE A 25 -4.27 -3.80 0.39
C PHE A 25 -5.56 -4.61 0.55
N ARG A 26 -6.49 -4.15 1.41
CA ARG A 26 -7.79 -4.80 1.59
C ARG A 26 -8.56 -4.94 0.28
N ARG A 27 -8.65 -3.86 -0.51
CA ARG A 27 -9.37 -3.88 -1.80
C ARG A 27 -8.68 -4.79 -2.82
N SER A 28 -7.35 -4.77 -2.86
CA SER A 28 -6.57 -5.61 -3.77
C SER A 28 -6.80 -7.09 -3.51
N VAL A 29 -6.79 -7.51 -2.22
CA VAL A 29 -7.03 -8.90 -1.83
C VAL A 29 -8.50 -9.30 -2.07
N THR A 30 -9.47 -8.50 -1.61
CA THR A 30 -10.91 -8.82 -1.77
C THR A 30 -11.33 -8.92 -3.24
N LYS A 31 -10.75 -8.10 -4.12
CA LYS A 31 -11.06 -8.14 -5.56
C LYS A 31 -10.13 -9.05 -6.36
N SER A 32 -9.16 -9.71 -5.72
CA SER A 32 -8.07 -10.45 -6.39
C SER A 32 -7.47 -9.65 -7.54
N ALA A 33 -7.20 -8.36 -7.30
CA ALA A 33 -6.81 -7.42 -8.35
C ALA A 33 -5.39 -7.71 -8.84
N VAL A 34 -5.22 -7.78 -10.16
CA VAL A 34 -3.91 -7.93 -10.81
C VAL A 34 -3.49 -6.57 -11.35
N TYR A 35 -2.39 -6.03 -10.81
CA TYR A 35 -1.83 -4.75 -11.25
C TYR A 35 -0.64 -4.97 -12.19
N CYS A 36 -0.63 -4.23 -13.31
CA CYS A 36 0.51 -4.19 -14.21
C CYS A 36 1.14 -2.80 -14.17
N CYS A 37 2.41 -2.71 -13.79
CA CYS A 37 3.15 -1.45 -13.78
C CYS A 37 3.54 -1.07 -15.21
N LYS A 38 3.21 0.16 -15.62
CA LYS A 38 3.57 0.70 -16.94
C LYS A 38 5.07 1.03 -17.07
N PHE A 39 5.75 1.27 -15.95
CA PHE A 39 7.11 1.81 -15.89
C PHE A 39 8.14 0.82 -15.34
N GLY A 40 7.91 -0.48 -15.47
CA GLY A 40 8.92 -1.50 -15.13
C GLY A 40 9.02 -1.91 -13.66
N ARG A 41 7.97 -1.66 -12.85
CA ARG A 41 7.85 -2.11 -11.44
C ARG A 41 8.87 -1.51 -10.45
N ALA A 42 9.63 -0.50 -10.85
CA ALA A 42 10.58 0.23 -10.00
C ALA A 42 10.01 1.58 -9.52
N CYS A 43 8.70 1.68 -9.34
CA CYS A 43 8.06 2.90 -8.84
C CYS A 43 8.34 3.03 -7.34
N GLU A 44 8.95 4.14 -6.94
CA GLU A 44 9.05 4.50 -5.53
C GLU A 44 7.67 4.88 -5.00
N MET A 45 7.37 4.44 -3.78
CA MET A 45 6.12 4.73 -3.10
C MET A 45 6.46 5.68 -1.95
N ASP A 46 6.14 6.96 -2.13
CA ASP A 46 6.34 8.00 -1.13
C ASP A 46 5.00 8.64 -0.75
N MET A 47 5.06 9.78 -0.07
CA MET A 47 3.89 10.53 0.35
C MET A 47 3.40 11.52 -0.74
N TYR A 48 4.14 11.74 -1.83
CA TYR A 48 3.95 12.85 -2.77
C TYR A 48 3.87 12.44 -4.24
#